data_AF-A0A4P6HDY3-F1
#
_entry.id   AF-A0A4P6HDY3-F1
#
_cell.length_a   1.000
_cell.length_b   1.000
_cell.length_c   1.000
_cell.angle_alpha   90.00
_cell.angle_beta   90.00
_cell.angle_gamma   90.00
#
_symmetry.space_group_name_H-M   'P 1'
#
loop_
_entity.id
_entity.type
_entity.pdbx_description
1 polymer ?
#
loop_
_entity_poly.entity_id
_entity_poly.type
_entity_poly.pdbx_seq_one_letter_code
_entity_poly.pdbx_strand_id
1 'polypeptide(L)'
;MALVGLTALGLTYGNVAAADDFHGFDPASYDGAMLSADQLQAMVKDASAVTPPRNGSKYVIGFANLQRDMTFGVVVEKGIQANADAASVELTVADNRLDGPTALANAQSFVQRSVDYVIEFQTDVNFGPQVMNVFNQDGVKVAAIDIPMAGATFFGANNPKSGFMGGSYLGQAAIAKFGADKVKQGYYVIGELPQSGAIPAMRTEGQQAGFLSAMPDFPKDHMLRIDTKNTLQESFAQMTNLMGRIPDGVPIMINAINDQSAIGMLRAVKQAGRQADVIAVGNGADETKALVDEPELVAATGYFPERYGNYLIPIALSALAGKPLPPAVLVNHVMITKANVCEYYKDYKCGEKPSFEYKFPQAEFEAHLASLKGQDSLKGYETLIPSK
;
A
#
# COMPACT_ATOMS: atom_id res chain seq x y z
N MET A 1 -48.28 -42.80 14.94
CA MET A 1 -47.87 -41.72 15.85
C MET A 1 -46.47 -42.04 16.34
N ALA A 2 -45.45 -41.56 15.64
CA ALA A 2 -44.05 -41.65 16.05
C ALA A 2 -43.30 -40.51 15.32
N LEU A 3 -43.01 -39.44 16.05
CA LEU A 3 -42.17 -38.33 15.61
C LEU A 3 -40.72 -38.80 15.57
N VAL A 4 -40.07 -38.71 14.41
CA VAL A 4 -38.63 -38.88 14.26
C VAL A 4 -37.99 -37.51 14.38
N GLY A 5 -37.21 -37.30 15.44
CA GLY A 5 -36.45 -36.07 15.69
C GLY A 5 -35.23 -35.97 14.78
N LEU A 6 -35.16 -34.88 14.03
CA LEU A 6 -33.97 -34.47 13.27
C LEU A 6 -32.97 -33.84 14.24
N THR A 7 -31.84 -34.51 14.50
CA THR A 7 -30.68 -33.89 15.15
C THR A 7 -29.93 -33.04 14.13
N ALA A 8 -30.05 -31.73 14.25
CA ALA A 8 -29.23 -30.77 13.51
C ALA A 8 -27.78 -30.82 14.03
N LEU A 9 -26.83 -31.22 13.17
CA LEU A 9 -25.41 -30.96 13.39
C LEU A 9 -25.18 -29.45 13.26
N GLY A 10 -24.95 -28.78 14.38
CA GLY A 10 -24.44 -27.41 14.40
C GLY A 10 -23.01 -27.39 13.86
N LEU A 11 -22.83 -26.81 12.68
CA LEU A 11 -21.52 -26.36 12.21
C LEU A 11 -21.08 -25.20 13.11
N THR A 12 -20.18 -25.48 14.04
CA THR A 12 -19.48 -24.44 14.79
C THR A 12 -18.58 -23.69 13.83
N TYR A 13 -18.96 -22.46 13.49
CA TYR A 13 -18.03 -21.49 12.93
C TYR A 13 -16.87 -21.33 13.93
N GLY A 14 -15.66 -21.70 13.50
CA GLY A 14 -14.47 -21.48 14.30
C GLY A 14 -14.31 -19.98 14.53
N ASN A 15 -14.35 -19.57 15.80
CA ASN A 15 -13.80 -18.29 16.22
C ASN A 15 -12.33 -18.31 15.80
N VAL A 16 -11.96 -17.45 14.84
CA VAL A 16 -10.57 -17.07 14.65
C VAL A 16 -10.15 -16.43 15.96
N ALA A 17 -9.29 -17.11 16.73
CA ALA A 17 -8.75 -16.56 17.96
C ALA A 17 -8.14 -15.20 17.62
N ALA A 18 -8.61 -14.14 18.27
CA ALA A 18 -7.99 -12.82 18.15
C ALA A 18 -6.50 -12.98 18.47
N ALA A 19 -5.63 -12.37 17.67
CA ALA A 19 -4.21 -12.36 17.97
C ALA A 19 -4.03 -11.67 19.33
N ASP A 20 -3.58 -12.42 20.34
CA ASP A 20 -3.32 -11.85 21.67
C ASP A 20 -2.26 -10.76 21.56
N ASP A 21 -2.43 -9.65 22.29
CA ASP A 21 -1.41 -8.61 22.45
C ASP A 21 -0.05 -9.24 22.76
N PHE A 22 0.93 -8.98 21.90
CA PHE A 22 2.29 -9.48 22.05
C PHE A 22 3.23 -8.32 22.34
N HIS A 23 3.34 -7.98 23.63
CA HIS A 23 4.15 -6.86 24.14
C HIS A 23 3.72 -5.49 23.58
N GLY A 24 2.42 -5.25 23.45
CA GLY A 24 1.87 -4.01 22.87
C GLY A 24 1.63 -4.09 21.36
N PHE A 25 1.82 -5.25 20.74
CA PHE A 25 1.51 -5.49 19.33
C PHE A 25 0.28 -6.38 19.17
N ASP A 26 -0.84 -5.78 18.75
CA ASP A 26 -1.99 -6.49 18.21
C ASP A 26 -2.11 -6.18 16.70
N PRO A 27 -1.79 -7.14 15.80
CA PRO A 27 -1.80 -6.90 14.36
C PRO A 27 -3.17 -6.49 13.79
N ALA A 28 -4.28 -6.72 14.51
CA ALA A 28 -5.62 -6.33 14.08
C ALA A 28 -5.98 -4.87 14.42
N SER A 29 -5.32 -4.25 15.40
CA SER A 29 -5.64 -2.89 15.87
C SER A 29 -4.43 -1.96 16.04
N TYR A 30 -3.22 -2.40 15.70
CA TYR A 30 -2.01 -1.62 15.89
C TYR A 30 -2.04 -0.29 15.12
N ASP A 31 -1.61 0.78 15.77
CA ASP A 31 -1.66 2.15 15.25
C ASP A 31 -0.41 2.54 14.43
N GLY A 32 0.63 1.69 14.46
CA GLY A 32 1.90 1.90 13.79
C GLY A 32 2.90 2.77 14.54
N ALA A 33 2.67 3.05 15.83
CA ALA A 33 3.65 3.73 16.69
C ALA A 33 4.74 2.75 17.12
N MET A 34 6.02 3.08 16.87
CA MET A 34 7.16 2.21 17.18
C MET A 34 7.12 1.73 18.65
N LEU A 35 7.19 0.41 18.85
CA LEU A 35 7.34 -0.17 20.18
C LEU A 35 8.67 0.26 20.81
N SER A 36 8.73 0.30 22.14
CA SER A 36 10.00 0.55 22.83
C SER A 36 11.01 -0.57 22.60
N ALA A 37 12.30 -0.25 22.74
CA ALA A 37 13.37 -1.24 22.66
C ALA A 37 13.16 -2.40 23.65
N ASP A 38 12.69 -2.12 24.86
CA ASP A 38 12.41 -3.13 25.88
C ASP A 38 11.30 -4.10 25.44
N GLN A 39 10.21 -3.58 24.84
CA GLN A 39 9.14 -4.40 24.28
C GLN A 39 9.65 -5.28 23.13
N LEU A 40 10.41 -4.71 22.20
CA LEU A 40 10.97 -5.45 21.07
C LEU A 40 11.96 -6.54 21.52
N GLN A 41 12.81 -6.24 22.50
CA GLN A 41 13.75 -7.22 23.06
C GLN A 41 13.03 -8.32 23.86
N ALA A 42 11.92 -8.00 24.53
CA ALA A 42 11.06 -9.00 25.17
C ALA A 42 10.43 -9.95 24.13
N MET A 43 9.97 -9.41 22.99
CA MET A 43 9.49 -10.23 21.87
C MET A 43 10.60 -11.15 21.32
N VAL A 44 11.83 -10.65 21.16
CA VAL A 44 12.99 -11.46 20.74
C VAL A 44 13.26 -12.60 21.72
N LYS A 45 13.21 -12.32 23.03
CA LYS A 45 13.41 -13.34 24.07
C LYS A 45 12.36 -14.45 23.99
N ASP A 46 11.08 -14.07 23.90
CA ASP A 46 9.98 -15.03 23.81
C ASP A 46 10.03 -15.83 22.51
N ALA A 47 10.33 -15.16 21.39
CA ALA A 47 10.52 -15.81 20.11
C ALA A 47 11.66 -16.83 20.19
N SER A 48 12.82 -16.46 20.73
CA SER A 48 14.02 -17.33 20.80
C SER A 48 13.82 -18.56 21.68
N ALA A 49 12.89 -18.50 22.64
CA ALA A 49 12.51 -19.66 23.45
C ALA A 49 11.70 -20.71 22.66
N VAL A 50 11.00 -20.29 21.61
CA VAL A 50 10.19 -21.16 20.74
C VAL A 50 10.99 -21.59 19.50
N THR A 51 11.60 -20.64 18.81
CA THR A 51 12.38 -20.84 17.58
C THR A 51 13.78 -20.26 17.79
N PRO A 52 14.78 -21.03 18.26
CA PRO A 52 16.13 -20.50 18.46
C PRO A 52 16.73 -19.94 17.15
N PRO A 53 17.49 -18.83 17.19
CA PRO A 53 18.16 -18.28 16.02
C PRO A 53 19.07 -19.31 15.33
N ARG A 54 19.01 -19.39 14.01
CA ARG A 54 19.74 -20.37 13.19
C ARG A 54 21.26 -20.27 13.32
N ASN A 55 21.79 -19.07 13.57
CA ASN A 55 23.23 -18.86 13.82
C ASN A 55 23.64 -19.11 15.28
N GLY A 56 22.70 -19.44 16.17
CA GLY A 56 22.93 -19.71 17.59
C GLY A 56 23.16 -18.48 18.48
N SER A 57 23.03 -17.26 17.96
CA SER A 57 23.30 -16.02 18.72
C SER A 57 22.21 -14.98 18.59
N LYS A 58 21.89 -14.53 17.37
CA LYS A 58 20.93 -13.45 17.11
C LYS A 58 20.09 -13.78 15.89
N TYR A 59 18.83 -13.37 15.90
CA TYR A 59 18.03 -13.44 14.69
C TYR A 59 18.66 -12.63 13.56
N VAL A 60 18.65 -13.20 12.37
CA VAL A 60 18.97 -12.54 11.11
C VAL A 60 17.69 -12.49 10.27
N ILE A 61 17.19 -11.28 10.00
CA ILE A 61 16.04 -11.06 9.15
C ILE A 61 16.52 -10.59 7.77
N GLY A 62 16.09 -11.26 6.72
CA GLY A 62 16.26 -10.79 5.34
C GLY A 62 15.21 -9.75 4.99
N PHE A 63 15.60 -8.64 4.37
CA PHE A 63 14.69 -7.70 3.73
C PHE A 63 15.03 -7.56 2.24
N ALA A 64 14.13 -8.05 1.40
CA ALA A 64 14.17 -7.84 -0.04
C ALA A 64 13.43 -6.54 -0.35
N ASN A 65 14.18 -5.44 -0.54
CA ASN A 65 13.62 -4.13 -0.82
C ASN A 65 13.07 -4.09 -2.26
N LEU A 66 11.96 -3.39 -2.47
CA LEU A 66 11.34 -3.16 -3.77
C LEU A 66 12.32 -2.54 -4.77
N GLN A 67 12.94 -1.42 -4.36
CA GLN A 67 13.98 -0.72 -5.08
C GLN A 67 14.67 0.28 -4.14
N ARG A 68 16.00 0.35 -4.16
CA ARG A 68 16.77 1.17 -3.20
C ARG A 68 17.11 2.60 -3.68
N ASP A 69 16.66 3.00 -4.86
CA ASP A 69 16.80 4.37 -5.40
C ASP A 69 15.48 5.16 -5.42
N MET A 70 14.38 4.53 -4.99
CA MET A 70 13.06 5.16 -4.81
C MET A 70 12.89 5.62 -3.36
N THR A 71 12.38 6.84 -3.15
CA THR A 71 12.13 7.41 -1.82
C THR A 71 11.38 6.46 -0.90
N PHE A 72 10.24 5.90 -1.36
CA PHE A 72 9.45 4.94 -0.61
C PHE A 72 10.28 3.75 -0.10
N GLY A 73 11.03 3.09 -1.00
CA GLY A 73 11.87 1.93 -0.65
C GLY A 73 12.99 2.29 0.34
N VAL A 74 13.62 3.46 0.18
CA VAL A 74 14.65 3.96 1.11
C VAL A 74 14.07 4.22 2.49
N VAL A 75 12.87 4.82 2.58
CA VAL A 75 12.24 5.15 3.85
C VAL A 75 11.72 3.90 4.57
N VAL A 76 11.14 2.94 3.85
CA VAL A 76 10.77 1.62 4.39
C VAL A 76 11.99 0.91 4.97
N GLU A 77 13.11 0.86 4.24
CA GLU A 77 14.35 0.23 4.69
C GLU A 77 14.85 0.84 6.00
N LYS A 78 14.87 2.17 6.09
CA LYS A 78 15.29 2.88 7.32
C LYS A 78 14.38 2.55 8.50
N GLY A 79 13.06 2.50 8.29
CA GLY A 79 12.10 2.14 9.33
C GLY A 79 12.32 0.70 9.83
N ILE A 80 12.52 -0.25 8.93
CA ILE A 80 12.81 -1.65 9.28
C ILE A 80 14.14 -1.75 10.05
N GLN A 81 15.20 -1.08 9.56
CA GLN A 81 16.51 -1.05 10.22
C GLN A 81 16.42 -0.50 11.64
N ALA A 82 15.73 0.62 11.86
CA ALA A 82 15.58 1.22 13.18
C ALA A 82 14.89 0.27 14.18
N ASN A 83 13.89 -0.49 13.73
CA ASN A 83 13.21 -1.49 14.57
C ASN A 83 14.08 -2.73 14.81
N ALA A 84 14.83 -3.18 13.81
CA ALA A 84 15.79 -4.29 13.96
C ALA A 84 16.88 -3.93 14.99
N ASP A 85 17.44 -2.72 14.91
CA ASP A 85 18.44 -2.22 15.85
C ASP A 85 17.90 -2.16 17.28
N ALA A 86 16.69 -1.60 17.47
CA ALA A 86 16.02 -1.54 18.77
C ALA A 86 15.76 -2.94 19.37
N ALA A 87 15.44 -3.91 18.51
CA ALA A 87 15.25 -5.31 18.87
C ALA A 87 16.56 -6.10 19.05
N SER A 88 17.73 -5.53 18.73
CA SER A 88 19.00 -6.26 18.63
C SER A 88 19.00 -7.43 17.63
N VAL A 89 18.24 -7.28 16.54
CA VAL A 89 18.14 -8.21 15.41
C VAL A 89 19.08 -7.75 14.29
N GLU A 90 19.75 -8.69 13.62
CA GLU A 90 20.54 -8.37 12.43
C GLU A 90 19.62 -8.27 11.21
N LEU A 91 19.71 -7.17 10.47
CA LEU A 91 19.03 -7.00 9.19
C LEU A 91 20.01 -7.24 8.05
N THR A 92 19.65 -8.11 7.11
CA THR A 92 20.34 -8.17 5.82
C THR A 92 19.44 -7.73 4.69
N VAL A 93 19.91 -6.77 3.92
CA VAL A 93 19.13 -6.15 2.84
C VAL A 93 19.58 -6.65 1.47
N ALA A 94 18.63 -6.92 0.59
CA ALA A 94 18.81 -7.11 -0.84
C ALA A 94 17.91 -6.14 -1.62
N ASP A 95 18.20 -5.91 -2.90
CA ASP A 95 17.44 -5.03 -3.77
C ASP A 95 16.79 -5.85 -4.89
N ASN A 96 15.46 -5.83 -4.97
CA ASN A 96 14.70 -6.54 -5.99
C ASN A 96 14.66 -5.80 -7.32
N ARG A 97 14.96 -4.49 -7.34
CA ARG A 97 15.07 -3.69 -8.57
C ARG A 97 13.81 -3.70 -9.44
N LEU A 98 12.64 -3.83 -8.82
CA LEU A 98 11.35 -4.03 -9.51
C LEU A 98 11.32 -5.24 -10.47
N ASP A 99 12.18 -6.24 -10.26
CA ASP A 99 12.38 -7.35 -11.18
C ASP A 99 12.13 -8.70 -10.49
N GLY A 100 11.18 -9.47 -11.01
CA GLY A 100 10.80 -10.78 -10.48
C GLY A 100 11.94 -11.81 -10.46
N PRO A 101 12.70 -11.99 -11.55
CA PRO A 101 13.90 -12.84 -11.55
C PRO A 101 14.93 -12.45 -10.48
N THR A 102 15.17 -11.15 -10.29
CA THR A 102 16.06 -10.64 -9.24
C THR A 102 15.52 -10.96 -7.85
N ALA A 103 14.22 -10.80 -7.61
CA ALA A 103 13.58 -11.20 -6.35
C ALA A 103 13.76 -12.70 -6.05
N LEU A 104 13.62 -13.56 -7.07
CA LEU A 104 13.89 -15.00 -6.92
C LEU A 104 15.36 -15.29 -6.56
N ALA A 105 16.30 -14.60 -7.19
CA ALA A 105 17.73 -14.75 -6.87
C ALA A 105 18.05 -14.27 -5.44
N ASN A 106 17.44 -13.17 -5.00
CA ASN A 106 17.55 -12.66 -3.63
C ASN A 106 17.00 -13.66 -2.61
N ALA A 107 15.86 -14.29 -2.89
CA ALA A 107 15.29 -15.33 -2.03
C ALA A 107 16.24 -16.51 -1.84
N GLN A 108 16.87 -16.98 -2.91
CA GLN A 108 17.88 -18.05 -2.84
C GLN A 108 19.10 -17.64 -2.02
N SER A 109 19.54 -16.39 -2.15
CA SER A 109 20.64 -15.82 -1.35
C SER A 109 20.32 -15.79 0.14
N PHE A 110 19.10 -15.38 0.52
CA PHE A 110 18.69 -15.38 1.93
C PHE A 110 18.67 -16.78 2.54
N VAL A 111 18.16 -17.78 1.82
CA VAL A 111 18.20 -19.18 2.27
C VAL A 111 19.65 -19.66 2.44
N GLN A 112 20.54 -19.39 1.49
CA GLN A 112 21.97 -19.76 1.60
C GLN A 112 22.66 -19.12 2.80
N ARG A 113 22.19 -17.95 3.23
CA ARG A 113 22.69 -17.22 4.40
C ARG A 113 21.99 -17.61 5.70
N SER A 114 21.11 -18.61 5.66
CA SER A 114 20.41 -19.17 6.81
C SER A 114 19.67 -18.10 7.64
N VAL A 115 19.03 -17.13 6.98
CA VAL A 115 18.19 -16.15 7.68
C VAL A 115 17.03 -16.85 8.42
N ASP A 116 16.55 -16.25 9.49
CA ASP A 116 15.48 -16.78 10.33
C ASP A 116 14.08 -16.41 9.81
N TYR A 117 13.98 -15.27 9.13
CA TYR A 117 12.74 -14.73 8.59
C TYR A 117 13.03 -13.84 7.39
N VAL A 118 12.06 -13.72 6.46
CA VAL A 118 12.17 -12.79 5.33
C VAL A 118 10.99 -11.81 5.28
N ILE A 119 11.32 -10.54 5.05
CA ILE A 119 10.40 -9.50 4.62
C ILE A 119 10.64 -9.32 3.12
N GLU A 120 9.64 -9.64 2.30
CA GLU A 120 9.74 -9.66 0.85
C GLU A 120 8.86 -8.56 0.23
N PHE A 121 9.46 -7.65 -0.54
CA PHE A 121 8.78 -6.53 -1.20
C PHE A 121 9.01 -6.56 -2.72
N GLN A 122 8.54 -7.61 -3.38
CA GLN A 122 8.58 -7.73 -4.85
C GLN A 122 7.31 -7.14 -5.49
N THR A 123 7.36 -6.79 -6.78
CA THR A 123 6.26 -6.13 -7.53
C THR A 123 5.54 -7.02 -8.56
N ASP A 124 6.13 -8.13 -8.99
CA ASP A 124 5.59 -9.00 -10.05
C ASP A 124 4.83 -10.18 -9.45
N VAL A 125 3.51 -10.14 -9.56
CA VAL A 125 2.61 -11.17 -9.04
C VAL A 125 2.94 -12.58 -9.58
N ASN A 126 3.55 -12.67 -10.77
CA ASN A 126 3.88 -13.94 -11.40
C ASN A 126 5.10 -14.64 -10.77
N PHE A 127 5.90 -13.92 -9.98
CA PHE A 127 7.08 -14.47 -9.30
C PHE A 127 6.82 -14.88 -7.84
N GLY A 128 5.69 -14.46 -7.26
CA GLY A 128 5.30 -14.82 -5.90
C GLY A 128 5.36 -16.33 -5.62
N PRO A 129 4.82 -17.21 -6.49
CA PRO A 129 4.89 -18.65 -6.29
C PRO A 129 6.32 -19.21 -6.29
N GLN A 130 7.21 -18.79 -7.21
CA GLN A 130 8.59 -19.28 -7.24
C GLN A 130 9.39 -18.79 -6.03
N VAL A 131 9.22 -17.53 -5.64
CA VAL A 131 9.86 -16.94 -4.46
C VAL A 131 9.43 -17.69 -3.20
N MET A 132 8.12 -17.91 -3.00
CA MET A 132 7.64 -18.66 -1.84
C MET A 132 8.07 -20.13 -1.86
N ASN A 133 8.19 -20.77 -3.02
CA ASN A 133 8.67 -22.13 -3.10
C ASN A 133 10.10 -22.27 -2.53
N VAL A 134 10.98 -21.28 -2.75
CA VAL A 134 12.33 -21.26 -2.16
C VAL A 134 12.27 -21.25 -0.64
N PHE A 135 11.47 -20.34 -0.06
CA PHE A 135 11.37 -20.20 1.40
C PHE A 135 10.65 -21.39 2.05
N ASN A 136 9.60 -21.92 1.42
CA ASN A 136 8.85 -23.07 1.92
C ASN A 136 9.72 -24.34 1.99
N GLN A 137 10.62 -24.55 1.02
CA GLN A 137 11.54 -25.69 1.03
C GLN A 137 12.55 -25.63 2.18
N ASP A 138 12.96 -24.42 2.58
CA ASP A 138 13.88 -24.18 3.70
C ASP A 138 13.17 -23.98 5.06
N GLY A 139 11.84 -23.84 5.04
CA GLY A 139 11.03 -23.58 6.24
C GLY A 139 11.13 -22.14 6.77
N VAL A 140 11.60 -21.19 5.96
CA VAL A 140 11.66 -19.76 6.32
C VAL A 140 10.27 -19.14 6.17
N LYS A 141 9.80 -18.47 7.21
CA LYS A 141 8.54 -17.73 7.18
C LYS A 141 8.74 -16.35 6.54
N VAL A 142 7.68 -15.85 5.89
CA VAL A 142 7.75 -14.63 5.08
C VAL A 142 6.62 -13.66 5.44
N ALA A 143 6.95 -12.38 5.55
CA ALA A 143 5.99 -11.30 5.41
C ALA A 143 6.09 -10.73 3.99
N ALA A 144 4.98 -10.67 3.27
CA ALA A 144 4.92 -10.11 1.91
C ALA A 144 4.35 -8.69 1.96
N ILE A 145 5.09 -7.72 1.43
CA ILE A 145 4.66 -6.32 1.35
C ILE A 145 3.91 -6.08 0.04
N ASP A 146 2.67 -5.58 0.15
CA ASP A 146 1.76 -5.10 -0.91
C ASP A 146 1.34 -6.12 -1.99
N ILE A 147 2.17 -7.11 -2.33
CA ILE A 147 1.87 -8.18 -3.28
C ILE A 147 1.69 -9.50 -2.52
N PRO A 148 0.49 -10.10 -2.55
CA PRO A 148 0.25 -11.33 -1.82
C PRO A 148 1.07 -12.48 -2.40
N MET A 149 1.65 -13.27 -1.50
CA MET A 149 2.30 -14.53 -1.86
C MET A 149 1.73 -15.63 -0.97
N ALA A 150 1.19 -16.68 -1.57
CA ALA A 150 0.52 -17.74 -0.83
C ALA A 150 1.48 -18.39 0.19
N GLY A 151 1.06 -18.42 1.46
CA GLY A 151 1.86 -18.92 2.58
C GLY A 151 2.63 -17.85 3.36
N ALA A 152 2.70 -16.61 2.87
CA ALA A 152 3.24 -15.47 3.60
C ALA A 152 2.16 -14.74 4.40
N THR A 153 2.55 -14.05 5.48
CA THR A 153 1.69 -13.03 6.10
C THR A 153 1.66 -11.80 5.20
N PHE A 154 0.47 -11.37 4.77
CA PHE A 154 0.34 -10.16 3.98
C PHE A 154 0.41 -8.91 4.87
N PHE A 155 1.25 -7.96 4.48
CA PHE A 155 1.31 -6.63 5.06
C PHE A 155 1.23 -5.58 3.94
N GLY A 156 0.50 -4.50 4.13
CA GLY A 156 0.50 -3.43 3.13
C GLY A 156 -0.60 -2.40 3.28
N ALA A 157 -0.91 -1.74 2.18
CA ALA A 157 -1.96 -0.72 2.14
C ALA A 157 -3.37 -1.30 2.28
N ASN A 158 -4.26 -0.55 2.94
CA ASN A 158 -5.69 -0.70 2.70
C ASN A 158 -6.00 -0.09 1.32
N ASN A 159 -5.79 -0.89 0.27
CA ASN A 159 -5.87 -0.47 -1.13
C ASN A 159 -7.24 0.15 -1.49
N PRO A 160 -8.40 -0.46 -1.15
CA PRO A 160 -9.70 0.14 -1.42
C PRO A 160 -9.88 1.50 -0.74
N LYS A 161 -9.53 1.62 0.55
CA LYS A 161 -9.71 2.87 1.31
C LYS A 161 -8.79 3.97 0.81
N SER A 162 -7.51 3.68 0.62
CA SER A 162 -6.53 4.66 0.16
C SER A 162 -6.88 5.18 -1.23
N GLY A 163 -7.20 4.28 -2.16
CA GLY A 163 -7.64 4.65 -3.49
C GLY A 163 -8.88 5.54 -3.47
N PHE A 164 -9.94 5.08 -2.80
CA PHE A 164 -11.19 5.84 -2.70
C PHE A 164 -11.01 7.22 -2.07
N MET A 165 -10.17 7.30 -1.04
CA MET A 165 -9.84 8.57 -0.39
C MET A 165 -9.15 9.54 -1.36
N GLY A 166 -8.14 9.09 -2.11
CA GLY A 166 -7.44 9.91 -3.09
C GLY A 166 -8.34 10.35 -4.26
N GLY A 167 -9.18 9.44 -4.76
CA GLY A 167 -10.12 9.73 -5.84
C GLY A 167 -11.23 10.70 -5.46
N SER A 168 -11.86 10.50 -4.30
CA SER A 168 -12.94 11.38 -3.82
C SER A 168 -12.43 12.77 -3.46
N TYR A 169 -11.21 12.87 -2.90
CA TYR A 169 -10.54 14.16 -2.74
C TYR A 169 -10.30 14.84 -4.09
N LEU A 170 -9.76 14.12 -5.08
CA LEU A 170 -9.51 14.66 -6.43
C LEU A 170 -10.79 15.20 -7.07
N GLY A 171 -11.89 14.45 -7.01
CA GLY A 171 -13.18 14.88 -7.57
C GLY A 171 -13.69 16.17 -6.91
N GLN A 172 -13.70 16.23 -5.58
CA GLN A 172 -14.13 17.43 -4.84
C GLN A 172 -13.21 18.63 -5.12
N ALA A 173 -11.88 18.41 -5.13
CA ALA A 173 -10.91 19.46 -5.43
C ALA A 173 -11.01 19.98 -6.87
N ALA A 174 -11.25 19.10 -7.84
CA ALA A 174 -11.43 19.47 -9.23
C ALA A 174 -12.69 20.32 -9.43
N ILE A 175 -13.80 19.95 -8.77
CA ILE A 175 -15.04 20.76 -8.78
C ILE A 175 -14.78 22.14 -8.18
N ALA A 176 -14.06 22.22 -7.06
CA ALA A 176 -13.73 23.49 -6.41
C ALA A 176 -12.82 24.38 -7.28
N LYS A 177 -11.88 23.78 -8.03
CA LYS A 177 -10.92 24.50 -8.90
C LYS A 177 -11.55 24.94 -10.23
N PHE A 178 -12.29 24.06 -10.89
CA PHE A 178 -12.73 24.26 -12.29
C PHE A 178 -14.24 24.47 -12.44
N GLY A 179 -15.04 24.10 -11.45
CA GLY A 179 -16.49 23.98 -11.56
C GLY A 179 -16.93 22.67 -12.19
N ALA A 180 -18.03 22.10 -11.71
CA ALA A 180 -18.50 20.76 -12.11
C ALA A 180 -18.73 20.62 -13.63
N ASP A 181 -19.27 21.65 -14.30
CA ASP A 181 -19.55 21.59 -15.73
C ASP A 181 -18.28 21.49 -16.59
N LYS A 182 -17.19 22.15 -16.16
CA LYS A 182 -15.89 22.01 -16.83
C LYS A 182 -15.26 20.66 -16.52
N VAL A 183 -15.37 20.17 -15.29
CA VAL A 183 -14.86 18.83 -14.93
C VAL A 183 -15.53 17.77 -15.81
N LYS A 184 -16.84 17.84 -16.07
CA LYS A 184 -17.55 16.90 -16.96
C LYS A 184 -16.99 16.84 -18.39
N GLN A 185 -16.36 17.93 -18.86
CA GLN A 185 -15.74 18.02 -20.18
C GLN A 185 -14.24 17.64 -20.16
N GLY A 186 -13.66 17.51 -18.96
CA GLY A 186 -12.27 17.17 -18.74
C GLY A 186 -11.99 15.68 -18.91
N TYR A 187 -10.74 15.32 -18.64
CA TYR A 187 -10.23 13.96 -18.73
C TYR A 187 -9.65 13.53 -17.38
N TYR A 188 -10.04 12.35 -16.93
CA TYR A 188 -9.51 11.74 -15.72
C TYR A 188 -8.50 10.66 -16.12
N VAL A 189 -7.24 10.83 -15.74
CA VAL A 189 -6.16 9.90 -16.08
C VAL A 189 -5.70 9.18 -14.81
N ILE A 190 -5.75 7.84 -14.86
CA ILE A 190 -5.34 6.95 -13.79
C ILE A 190 -4.05 6.24 -14.22
N GLY A 191 -2.97 6.46 -13.47
CA GLY A 191 -1.73 5.72 -13.61
C GLY A 191 -1.77 4.39 -12.85
N GLU A 192 -1.63 3.29 -13.55
CA GLU A 192 -1.79 1.93 -13.01
C GLU A 192 -0.48 1.13 -12.99
N LEU A 193 -0.52 -0.03 -12.33
CA LEU A 193 0.58 -1.00 -12.31
C LEU A 193 0.05 -2.43 -12.53
N PRO A 194 -0.31 -2.81 -13.77
CA PRO A 194 -0.93 -4.11 -14.04
C PRO A 194 -0.07 -5.32 -13.62
N GLN A 195 1.26 -5.20 -13.66
CA GLN A 195 2.19 -6.28 -13.30
C GLN A 195 2.03 -6.77 -11.85
N SER A 196 1.48 -5.92 -10.98
CA SER A 196 1.32 -6.20 -9.56
C SER A 196 0.01 -6.91 -9.20
N GLY A 197 -0.84 -7.15 -10.19
CA GLY A 197 -2.04 -7.96 -10.04
C GLY A 197 -3.18 -7.27 -9.28
N ALA A 198 -4.13 -8.10 -8.82
CA ALA A 198 -5.44 -7.63 -8.39
C ALA A 198 -5.43 -6.83 -7.07
N ILE A 199 -4.51 -7.13 -6.14
CA ILE A 199 -4.49 -6.46 -4.83
C ILE A 199 -4.16 -4.96 -4.96
N PRO A 200 -3.10 -4.56 -5.68
CA PRO A 200 -2.89 -3.15 -5.98
C PRO A 200 -3.91 -2.58 -6.97
N ALA A 201 -4.52 -3.38 -7.86
CA ALA A 201 -5.59 -2.89 -8.74
C ALA A 201 -6.81 -2.37 -7.96
N MET A 202 -7.14 -2.95 -6.79
CA MET A 202 -8.19 -2.41 -5.90
C MET A 202 -7.93 -0.94 -5.53
N ARG A 203 -6.67 -0.48 -5.53
CA ARG A 203 -6.29 0.90 -5.27
C ARG A 203 -6.71 1.83 -6.40
N THR A 204 -6.35 1.53 -7.64
CA THR A 204 -6.71 2.37 -8.79
C THR A 204 -8.20 2.28 -9.12
N GLU A 205 -8.82 1.13 -8.86
CA GLU A 205 -10.28 0.98 -8.89
C GLU A 205 -10.96 1.81 -7.81
N GLY A 206 -10.40 1.84 -6.59
CA GLY A 206 -10.84 2.72 -5.52
C GLY A 206 -10.73 4.20 -5.91
N GLN A 207 -9.63 4.62 -6.54
CA GLN A 207 -9.46 5.98 -7.04
C GLN A 207 -10.58 6.35 -8.02
N GLN A 208 -10.89 5.46 -8.95
CA GLN A 208 -12.01 5.67 -9.86
C GLN A 208 -13.36 5.75 -9.14
N ALA A 209 -13.64 4.82 -8.24
CA ALA A 209 -14.90 4.80 -7.48
C ALA A 209 -15.07 6.06 -6.62
N GLY A 210 -14.00 6.52 -5.96
CA GLY A 210 -14.00 7.75 -5.18
C GLY A 210 -14.18 8.99 -6.06
N PHE A 211 -13.52 9.06 -7.22
CA PHE A 211 -13.73 10.17 -8.14
C PHE A 211 -15.19 10.23 -8.62
N LEU A 212 -15.75 9.08 -9.00
CA LEU A 212 -17.14 8.96 -9.44
C LEU A 212 -18.15 9.24 -8.32
N SER A 213 -17.80 9.08 -7.04
CA SER A 213 -18.71 9.48 -5.96
C SER A 213 -18.95 11.00 -5.92
N ALA A 214 -17.98 11.80 -6.38
CA ALA A 214 -18.13 13.25 -6.53
C ALA A 214 -18.68 13.64 -7.92
N MET A 215 -18.42 12.81 -8.95
CA MET A 215 -18.83 13.03 -10.34
C MET A 215 -19.53 11.78 -10.94
N PRO A 216 -20.77 11.44 -10.52
CA PRO A 216 -21.41 10.18 -10.92
C PRO A 216 -21.63 10.01 -12.42
N ASP A 217 -21.89 11.12 -13.12
CA ASP A 217 -22.17 11.15 -14.56
C ASP A 217 -20.91 11.45 -15.40
N PHE A 218 -19.71 11.23 -14.87
CA PHE A 218 -18.48 11.49 -15.62
C PHE A 218 -18.37 10.54 -16.83
N PRO A 219 -18.04 11.04 -18.05
CA PRO A 219 -18.00 10.21 -19.24
C PRO A 219 -16.96 9.09 -19.14
N LYS A 220 -17.36 7.85 -19.41
CA LYS A 220 -16.47 6.68 -19.30
C LYS A 220 -15.31 6.72 -20.30
N ASP A 221 -15.54 7.26 -21.49
CA ASP A 221 -14.55 7.44 -22.55
C ASP A 221 -13.53 8.56 -22.24
N HIS A 222 -13.82 9.42 -21.27
CA HIS A 222 -12.89 10.43 -20.75
C HIS A 222 -12.06 9.92 -19.56
N MET A 223 -12.33 8.70 -19.06
CA MET A 223 -11.49 8.03 -18.07
C MET A 223 -10.42 7.21 -18.79
N LEU A 224 -9.18 7.68 -18.71
CA LEU A 224 -8.03 7.09 -19.39
C LEU A 224 -7.15 6.38 -18.37
N ARG A 225 -6.59 5.23 -18.76
CA ARG A 225 -5.67 4.44 -17.94
C ARG A 225 -4.33 4.28 -18.67
N ILE A 226 -3.24 4.41 -17.94
CA ILE A 226 -1.87 4.21 -18.46
C ILE A 226 -1.07 3.35 -17.49
N ASP A 227 -0.21 2.48 -18.01
CA ASP A 227 0.71 1.68 -17.19
C ASP A 227 1.95 2.51 -16.85
N THR A 228 2.12 2.86 -15.57
CA THR A 228 3.21 3.75 -15.13
C THR A 228 4.50 3.02 -14.83
N LYS A 229 4.48 1.68 -14.87
CA LYS A 229 5.62 0.83 -14.45
C LYS A 229 6.16 1.19 -13.06
N ASN A 230 5.33 1.80 -12.21
CA ASN A 230 5.66 2.25 -10.85
C ASN A 230 6.67 3.43 -10.78
N THR A 231 7.13 3.99 -11.91
CA THR A 231 8.20 5.00 -11.93
C THR A 231 7.75 6.35 -12.48
N LEU A 232 8.46 7.40 -12.08
CA LEU A 232 8.25 8.76 -12.58
C LEU A 232 8.58 8.88 -14.07
N GLN A 233 9.66 8.25 -14.52
CA GLN A 233 10.14 8.37 -15.89
C GLN A 233 9.16 7.73 -16.87
N GLU A 234 8.68 6.51 -16.58
CA GLU A 234 7.71 5.84 -17.42
C GLU A 234 6.34 6.54 -17.36
N SER A 235 5.90 6.98 -16.18
CA SER A 235 4.62 7.70 -16.07
C SER A 235 4.64 9.03 -16.83
N PHE A 236 5.77 9.74 -16.83
CA PHE A 236 5.99 10.93 -17.65
C PHE A 236 5.91 10.60 -19.15
N ALA A 237 6.59 9.53 -19.59
CA ALA A 237 6.60 9.14 -21.00
C ALA A 237 5.20 8.71 -21.48
N GLN A 238 4.50 7.89 -20.71
CA GLN A 238 3.15 7.44 -21.04
C GLN A 238 2.13 8.58 -21.04
N MET A 239 2.20 9.49 -20.06
CA MET A 239 1.33 10.67 -20.05
C MET A 239 1.64 11.60 -21.23
N THR A 240 2.92 11.81 -21.57
CA THR A 240 3.31 12.57 -22.77
C THR A 240 2.67 12.00 -24.04
N ASN A 241 2.71 10.68 -24.22
CA ASN A 241 2.09 10.00 -25.36
C ASN A 241 0.55 10.16 -25.36
N LEU A 242 -0.06 10.22 -24.18
CA LEU A 242 -1.50 10.38 -24.02
C LEU A 242 -1.97 11.81 -24.31
N MET A 243 -1.12 12.83 -24.15
CA MET A 243 -1.50 14.25 -24.30
C MET A 243 -2.21 14.56 -25.62
N GLY A 244 -1.80 13.94 -26.73
CA GLY A 244 -2.42 14.16 -28.04
C GLY A 244 -3.89 13.72 -28.13
N ARG A 245 -4.38 12.95 -27.16
CA ARG A 245 -5.79 12.51 -27.06
C ARG A 245 -6.65 13.45 -26.21
N ILE A 246 -6.04 14.39 -25.50
CA ILE A 246 -6.73 15.31 -24.58
C ILE A 246 -6.82 16.69 -25.24
N PRO A 247 -8.01 17.16 -25.62
CA PRO A 247 -8.20 18.49 -26.22
C PRO A 247 -7.62 19.62 -25.35
N ASP A 248 -7.20 20.73 -25.96
CA ASP A 248 -6.69 21.88 -25.22
C ASP A 248 -7.79 22.60 -24.42
N GLY A 249 -7.41 23.17 -23.26
CA GLY A 249 -8.30 23.99 -22.43
C GLY A 249 -9.35 23.23 -21.62
N VAL A 250 -9.37 21.89 -21.68
CA VAL A 250 -10.20 21.06 -20.78
C VAL A 250 -9.40 20.62 -19.54
N PRO A 251 -10.06 20.49 -18.37
CA PRO A 251 -9.40 20.01 -17.17
C PRO A 251 -8.78 18.61 -17.31
N ILE A 252 -7.66 18.38 -16.63
CA ILE A 252 -6.97 17.09 -16.52
C ILE A 252 -6.87 16.75 -15.04
N MET A 253 -7.54 15.68 -14.63
CA MET A 253 -7.52 15.16 -13.25
C MET A 253 -6.61 13.94 -13.22
N ILE A 254 -5.65 13.90 -12.29
CA ILE A 254 -4.64 12.83 -12.20
C ILE A 254 -4.70 12.12 -10.85
N ASN A 255 -4.84 10.81 -10.88
CA ASN A 255 -4.39 9.91 -9.82
C ASN A 255 -3.41 8.89 -10.40
N ALA A 256 -2.60 8.28 -9.54
CA ALA A 256 -1.80 7.13 -9.92
C ALA A 256 -1.59 6.18 -8.74
N ILE A 257 -1.03 5.00 -9.04
CA ILE A 257 -0.73 3.95 -8.06
C ILE A 257 0.18 4.45 -6.93
N ASN A 258 1.05 5.43 -7.19
CA ASN A 258 1.96 6.02 -6.23
C ASN A 258 2.28 7.51 -6.52
N ASP A 259 2.96 8.20 -5.59
CA ASP A 259 3.39 9.59 -5.74
C ASP A 259 4.30 9.84 -6.95
N GLN A 260 5.35 9.03 -7.14
CA GLN A 260 6.29 9.17 -8.26
C GLN A 260 5.58 9.14 -9.62
N SER A 261 4.62 8.22 -9.77
CA SER A 261 3.80 8.07 -10.96
C SER A 261 2.93 9.32 -11.18
N ALA A 262 2.22 9.78 -10.15
CA ALA A 262 1.39 10.99 -10.24
C ALA A 262 2.23 12.23 -10.58
N ILE A 263 3.43 12.36 -10.00
CA ILE A 263 4.37 13.46 -10.26
C ILE A 263 4.88 13.41 -11.70
N GLY A 264 5.28 12.25 -12.21
CA GLY A 264 5.73 12.12 -13.60
C GLY A 264 4.63 12.48 -14.61
N MET A 265 3.40 12.04 -14.36
CA MET A 265 2.23 12.43 -15.16
C MET A 265 1.99 13.94 -15.09
N LEU A 266 2.02 14.53 -13.89
CA LEU A 266 1.85 15.98 -13.71
C LEU A 266 2.94 16.77 -14.46
N ARG A 267 4.19 16.32 -14.39
CA ARG A 267 5.32 16.96 -15.12
C ARG A 267 5.11 16.93 -16.64
N ALA A 268 4.57 15.85 -17.19
CA ALA A 268 4.26 15.77 -18.63
C ALA A 268 3.24 16.85 -19.04
N VAL A 269 2.18 17.03 -18.25
CA VAL A 269 1.16 18.08 -18.51
C VAL A 269 1.74 19.48 -18.39
N LYS A 270 2.61 19.72 -17.39
CA LYS A 270 3.31 20.99 -17.22
C LYS A 270 4.27 21.28 -18.39
N GLN A 271 4.99 20.27 -18.86
CA GLN A 271 5.88 20.40 -20.02
C GLN A 271 5.11 20.73 -21.31
N ALA A 272 3.86 20.26 -21.43
CA ALA A 272 2.96 20.65 -22.51
C ALA A 272 2.38 22.07 -22.35
N GLY A 273 2.77 22.84 -21.32
CA GLY A 273 2.28 24.19 -21.05
C GLY A 273 0.87 24.25 -20.44
N ARG A 274 0.32 23.10 -20.00
CA ARG A 274 -1.07 22.97 -19.54
C ARG A 274 -1.22 22.93 -18.02
N GLN A 275 -0.29 23.57 -17.31
CA GLN A 275 -0.31 23.64 -15.83
C GLN A 275 -1.60 24.27 -15.25
N ALA A 276 -2.22 25.20 -15.99
CA ALA A 276 -3.49 25.81 -15.58
C ALA A 276 -4.66 24.81 -15.62
N ASP A 277 -4.58 23.79 -16.48
CA ASP A 277 -5.66 22.82 -16.73
C ASP A 277 -5.59 21.59 -15.83
N VAL A 278 -4.52 21.40 -15.05
CA VAL A 278 -4.26 20.14 -14.35
C VAL A 278 -4.47 20.22 -12.84
N ILE A 279 -4.90 19.11 -12.26
CA ILE A 279 -4.95 18.88 -10.82
C ILE A 279 -4.60 17.41 -10.55
N ALA A 280 -3.76 17.16 -9.55
CA ALA A 280 -3.28 15.83 -9.20
C ALA A 280 -3.43 15.54 -7.70
N VAL A 281 -3.72 14.29 -7.38
CA VAL A 281 -3.65 13.75 -6.03
C VAL A 281 -2.73 12.54 -6.03
N GLY A 282 -1.67 12.62 -5.22
CA GLY A 282 -0.69 11.55 -5.02
C GLY A 282 -1.22 10.43 -4.12
N ASN A 283 -0.41 9.39 -3.97
CA ASN A 283 -0.70 8.24 -3.14
C ASN A 283 0.62 7.68 -2.55
N GLY A 284 0.88 7.98 -1.29
CA GLY A 284 2.11 7.68 -0.56
C GLY A 284 2.41 8.76 0.48
N ALA A 285 2.41 10.02 0.00
CA ALA A 285 2.86 11.22 0.70
C ALA A 285 4.34 11.19 1.16
N ASP A 286 5.13 10.27 0.62
CA ASP A 286 6.58 10.15 0.83
C ASP A 286 7.37 11.15 -0.04
N GLU A 287 6.77 11.62 -1.14
CA GLU A 287 7.27 12.76 -1.91
C GLU A 287 6.81 14.09 -1.31
N THR A 288 6.96 14.24 0.01
CA THR A 288 6.40 15.36 0.79
C THR A 288 6.89 16.72 0.29
N LYS A 289 8.15 16.81 -0.15
CA LYS A 289 8.70 18.03 -0.74
C LYS A 289 7.95 18.42 -2.02
N ALA A 290 7.70 17.46 -2.91
CA ALA A 290 6.92 17.72 -4.13
C ALA A 290 5.49 18.13 -3.78
N LEU A 291 4.85 17.46 -2.80
CA LEU A 291 3.52 17.84 -2.32
C LEU A 291 3.47 19.29 -1.81
N VAL A 292 4.52 19.77 -1.14
CA VAL A 292 4.58 21.16 -0.63
C VAL A 292 4.86 22.16 -1.76
N ASP A 293 5.81 21.84 -2.64
CA ASP A 293 6.33 22.78 -3.63
C ASP A 293 5.46 22.88 -4.91
N GLU A 294 4.75 21.82 -5.29
CA GLU A 294 3.97 21.75 -6.54
C GLU A 294 2.52 22.21 -6.32
N PRO A 295 2.07 23.36 -6.88
CA PRO A 295 0.71 23.88 -6.68
C PRO A 295 -0.39 22.92 -7.12
N GLU A 296 -0.18 22.21 -8.24
CA GLU A 296 -1.16 21.33 -8.85
C GLU A 296 -1.26 19.94 -8.18
N LEU A 297 -0.25 19.55 -7.40
CA LEU A 297 -0.31 18.36 -6.52
C LEU A 297 -0.97 18.80 -5.20
N VAL A 298 -2.30 18.68 -5.14
CA VAL A 298 -3.10 19.32 -4.08
C VAL A 298 -3.14 18.51 -2.78
N ALA A 299 -2.96 17.20 -2.88
CA ALA A 299 -2.97 16.29 -1.75
C ALA A 299 -2.27 14.97 -2.11
N ALA A 300 -1.97 14.16 -1.10
CA ALA A 300 -1.56 12.76 -1.26
C ALA A 300 -2.14 11.90 -0.12
N THR A 301 -2.58 10.69 -0.43
CA THR A 301 -2.98 9.74 0.61
C THR A 301 -1.74 9.24 1.35
N GLY A 302 -1.66 9.42 2.67
CA GLY A 302 -0.50 9.05 3.49
C GLY A 302 -0.40 7.54 3.72
N TYR A 303 0.79 6.98 3.48
CA TYR A 303 1.10 5.56 3.70
C TYR A 303 2.07 5.35 4.86
N PHE A 304 2.79 6.40 5.26
CA PHE A 304 3.74 6.38 6.36
C PHE A 304 4.81 5.28 6.22
N PRO A 305 5.56 5.21 5.10
CA PRO A 305 6.59 4.19 4.89
C PRO A 305 7.62 4.12 6.02
N GLU A 306 7.86 5.24 6.72
CA GLU A 306 8.76 5.30 7.87
C GLU A 306 8.29 4.44 9.05
N ARG A 307 7.00 4.09 9.07
CA ARG A 307 6.38 3.24 10.10
C ARG A 307 6.29 1.78 9.69
N TYR A 308 6.67 1.38 8.48
CA TYR A 308 6.53 0.00 8.02
C TYR A 308 7.32 -0.97 8.91
N GLY A 309 8.52 -0.57 9.35
CA GLY A 309 9.31 -1.35 10.32
C GLY A 309 8.60 -1.60 11.65
N ASN A 310 7.74 -0.67 12.09
CA ASN A 310 6.98 -0.78 13.34
C ASN A 310 5.97 -1.93 13.28
N TYR A 311 5.55 -2.35 12.08
CA TYR A 311 4.69 -3.52 11.90
C TYR A 311 5.53 -4.76 11.58
N LEU A 312 6.47 -4.64 10.63
CA LEU A 312 7.13 -5.79 10.02
C LEU A 312 8.08 -6.53 10.96
N ILE A 313 8.79 -5.83 11.84
CA ILE A 313 9.65 -6.48 12.83
C ILE A 313 8.79 -7.20 13.89
N PRO A 314 7.75 -6.57 14.49
CA PRO A 314 6.80 -7.28 15.33
C PRO A 314 6.10 -8.48 14.68
N ILE A 315 5.73 -8.38 13.39
CA ILE A 315 5.17 -9.51 12.61
C ILE A 315 6.16 -10.67 12.55
N ALA A 316 7.42 -10.39 12.18
CA ALA A 316 8.47 -11.39 12.10
C ALA A 316 8.69 -12.08 13.46
N LEU A 317 8.81 -11.30 14.54
CA LEU A 317 9.00 -11.82 15.89
C LEU A 317 7.79 -12.63 16.39
N SER A 318 6.56 -12.19 16.07
CA SER A 318 5.33 -12.94 16.37
C SER A 318 5.33 -14.30 15.67
N ALA A 319 5.68 -14.33 14.38
CA ALA A 319 5.76 -15.55 13.60
C ALA A 319 6.83 -16.52 14.14
N LEU A 320 8.00 -16.00 14.56
CA LEU A 320 9.07 -16.77 15.19
C LEU A 320 8.68 -17.29 16.58
N ALA A 321 7.89 -16.53 17.34
CA ALA A 321 7.30 -16.96 18.61
C ALA A 321 6.13 -17.94 18.46
N GLY A 322 5.75 -18.31 17.23
CA GLY A 322 4.61 -19.20 16.97
C GLY A 322 3.25 -18.56 17.29
N LYS A 323 3.20 -17.23 17.42
CA LYS A 323 1.95 -16.49 17.63
C LYS A 323 1.13 -16.48 16.33
N PRO A 324 -0.20 -16.60 16.41
CA PRO A 324 -1.06 -16.48 15.23
C PRO A 324 -1.01 -15.04 14.68
N LEU A 325 -1.04 -14.92 13.35
CA LEU A 325 -1.14 -13.65 12.64
C LEU A 325 -2.39 -13.67 11.77
N PRO A 326 -3.08 -12.52 11.61
CA PRO A 326 -4.20 -12.44 10.67
C PRO A 326 -3.68 -12.61 9.23
N PRO A 327 -4.57 -12.98 8.28
CA PRO A 327 -4.20 -13.10 6.87
C PRO A 327 -3.62 -11.81 6.27
N ALA A 328 -4.08 -10.65 6.76
CA ALA A 328 -3.64 -9.32 6.35
C ALA A 328 -3.44 -8.40 7.55
N VAL A 329 -2.34 -7.64 7.54
CA VAL A 329 -2.09 -6.50 8.42
C VAL A 329 -2.01 -5.26 7.54
N LEU A 330 -2.86 -4.27 7.79
CA LEU A 330 -3.00 -3.11 6.92
C LEU A 330 -2.59 -1.82 7.62
N VAL A 331 -1.91 -0.93 6.91
CA VAL A 331 -1.61 0.41 7.43
C VAL A 331 -2.85 1.32 7.39
N ASN A 332 -2.88 2.27 8.32
CA ASN A 332 -3.90 3.32 8.34
C ASN A 332 -3.54 4.45 7.39
N HIS A 333 -4.57 5.02 6.74
CA HIS A 333 -4.41 6.10 5.78
C HIS A 333 -5.10 7.38 6.24
N VAL A 334 -4.49 8.51 5.90
CA VAL A 334 -5.07 9.85 6.07
C VAL A 334 -4.83 10.65 4.80
N MET A 335 -5.65 11.68 4.56
CA MET A 335 -5.29 12.66 3.52
C MET A 335 -4.29 13.67 4.06
N ILE A 336 -3.15 13.72 3.39
CA ILE A 336 -2.12 14.74 3.61
C ILE A 336 -2.27 15.81 2.54
N THR A 337 -2.33 17.05 2.99
CA THR A 337 -2.47 18.26 2.18
C THR A 337 -1.42 19.26 2.67
N LYS A 338 -1.22 20.35 1.93
CA LYS A 338 -0.37 21.45 2.39
C LYS A 338 -0.81 21.97 3.76
N ALA A 339 -2.11 21.98 4.04
CA ALA A 339 -2.68 22.52 5.27
C ALA A 339 -2.37 21.73 6.55
N ASN A 340 -2.08 20.43 6.44
CA ASN A 340 -1.86 19.54 7.59
C ASN A 340 -0.53 18.77 7.52
N VAL A 341 0.31 18.98 6.49
CA VAL A 341 1.59 18.28 6.33
C VAL A 341 2.48 18.35 7.58
N CYS A 342 2.49 19.47 8.29
CA CYS A 342 3.28 19.69 9.50
C CYS A 342 2.80 18.89 10.74
N GLU A 343 1.56 18.39 10.71
CA GLU A 343 1.04 17.51 11.76
C GLU A 343 1.75 16.14 11.70
N TYR A 344 2.08 15.69 10.50
CA TYR A 344 2.67 14.38 10.21
C TYR A 344 4.18 14.41 9.98
N TYR A 345 4.69 15.43 9.30
CA TYR A 345 6.11 15.58 8.96
C TYR A 345 6.67 16.89 9.51
N LYS A 346 7.35 16.81 10.65
CA LYS A 346 7.77 17.99 11.45
C LYS A 346 8.77 18.92 10.75
N ASP A 347 9.48 18.42 9.75
CA ASP A 347 10.42 19.20 8.96
C ASP A 347 9.73 20.15 7.95
N TYR A 348 8.41 20.00 7.75
CA TYR A 348 7.63 20.82 6.84
C TYR A 348 6.69 21.75 7.60
N LYS A 349 6.49 22.95 7.05
CA LYS A 349 5.49 23.91 7.54
C LYS A 349 4.15 23.64 6.86
N CYS A 350 3.05 23.81 7.60
CA CYS A 350 1.73 23.81 7.01
C CYS A 350 1.56 25.05 6.12
N GLY A 351 1.03 24.84 4.92
CA GLY A 351 0.65 25.84 3.96
C GLY A 351 -0.83 26.21 4.04
N GLU A 352 -1.35 26.73 2.94
CA GLU A 352 -2.73 27.21 2.85
C GLU A 352 -3.76 26.07 2.91
N LYS A 353 -4.93 26.40 3.47
CA LYS A 353 -6.09 25.50 3.47
C LYS A 353 -6.66 25.39 2.05
N PRO A 354 -7.16 24.21 1.64
CA PRO A 354 -7.88 24.08 0.38
C PRO A 354 -9.09 25.02 0.34
N SER A 355 -9.52 25.42 -0.85
CA SER A 355 -10.72 26.25 -1.06
C SER A 355 -12.04 25.52 -0.76
N PHE A 356 -11.97 24.24 -0.36
CA PHE A 356 -13.11 23.39 -0.03
C PHE A 356 -12.83 22.59 1.25
N GLU A 357 -13.88 22.17 1.93
CA GLU A 357 -13.79 21.24 3.05
C GLU A 357 -13.98 19.81 2.53
N TYR A 358 -12.95 18.98 2.67
CA TYR A 358 -13.01 17.59 2.25
C TYR A 358 -13.94 16.79 3.17
N LYS A 359 -14.92 16.11 2.58
CA LYS A 359 -15.79 15.15 3.27
C LYS A 359 -15.61 13.78 2.65
N PHE A 360 -15.15 12.81 3.45
CA PHE A 360 -15.02 11.43 3.00
C PHE A 360 -16.41 10.82 2.71
N PRO A 361 -16.71 10.38 1.48
CA PRO A 361 -18.00 9.78 1.12
C PRO A 361 -18.15 8.37 1.71
N GLN A 362 -18.54 8.28 2.98
CA GLN A 362 -18.52 7.03 3.73
C GLN A 362 -19.48 5.98 3.16
N ALA A 363 -20.70 6.37 2.76
CA ALA A 363 -21.70 5.45 2.23
C ALA A 363 -21.29 4.88 0.86
N GLU A 364 -20.75 5.71 -0.02
CA GLU A 364 -20.26 5.32 -1.34
C GLU A 364 -19.01 4.44 -1.22
N PHE A 365 -18.15 4.70 -0.24
CA PHE A 365 -17.02 3.83 0.07
C PHE A 365 -17.48 2.45 0.55
N GLU A 366 -18.45 2.38 1.46
CA GLU A 366 -19.02 1.10 1.93
C GLU A 366 -19.65 0.31 0.78
N ALA A 367 -20.36 1.00 -0.13
CA ALA A 367 -20.91 0.39 -1.33
C ALA A 367 -19.81 -0.13 -2.29
N HIS A 368 -18.73 0.63 -2.47
CA HIS A 368 -17.57 0.19 -3.24
C HIS A 368 -16.90 -1.03 -2.60
N LEU A 369 -16.67 -1.01 -1.28
CA LEU A 369 -16.09 -2.14 -0.56
C LEU A 369 -16.96 -3.40 -0.65
N ALA A 370 -18.28 -3.24 -0.60
CA ALA A 370 -19.21 -4.33 -0.82
C ALA A 370 -19.15 -4.88 -2.25
N SER A 371 -18.93 -4.03 -3.26
CA SER A 371 -18.86 -4.47 -4.67
C SER A 371 -17.57 -5.21 -5.02
N LEU A 372 -16.52 -5.10 -4.21
CA LEU A 372 -15.32 -5.94 -4.32
C LEU A 372 -15.62 -7.41 -3.98
N LYS A 373 -16.58 -7.65 -3.08
CA LYS A 373 -16.99 -8.99 -2.67
C LYS A 373 -17.76 -9.67 -3.80
N GLY A 374 -17.08 -10.51 -4.57
CA GLY A 374 -17.66 -11.26 -5.69
C GLY A 374 -17.09 -10.89 -7.06
N GLN A 375 -16.07 -10.04 -7.13
CA GLN A 375 -15.33 -9.83 -8.38
C GLN A 375 -14.46 -11.05 -8.70
N ASP A 376 -14.55 -11.54 -9.93
CA ASP A 376 -13.77 -12.70 -10.38
C ASP A 376 -12.25 -12.46 -10.29
N SER A 377 -11.80 -11.21 -10.48
CA SER A 377 -10.39 -10.80 -10.34
C SER A 377 -9.84 -10.95 -8.91
N LEU A 378 -10.72 -10.99 -7.90
CA LEU A 378 -10.37 -11.10 -6.48
C LEU A 378 -10.63 -12.48 -5.90
N LYS A 379 -10.97 -13.46 -6.75
CA LYS A 379 -11.17 -14.84 -6.31
C LYS A 379 -9.88 -15.41 -5.72
N GLY A 380 -9.95 -15.90 -4.48
CA GLY A 380 -8.78 -16.38 -3.72
C GLY A 380 -8.08 -15.28 -2.89
N TYR A 381 -8.55 -14.04 -2.95
CA TYR A 381 -8.06 -12.91 -2.18
C TYR A 381 -9.09 -12.33 -1.21
N GLU A 382 -10.19 -13.02 -0.96
CA GLU A 382 -11.33 -12.52 -0.18
C GLU A 382 -10.93 -12.13 1.24
N THR A 383 -9.95 -12.83 1.83
CA THR A 383 -9.41 -12.54 3.16
C THR A 383 -8.52 -11.30 3.21
N LEU A 384 -8.10 -10.79 2.06
CA LEU A 384 -7.30 -9.56 1.93
C LEU A 384 -8.17 -8.34 1.62
N ILE A 385 -9.47 -8.54 1.37
CA ILE A 385 -10.43 -7.45 1.26
C ILE A 385 -10.73 -6.95 2.69
N PRO A 386 -10.44 -5.68 3.01
CA PRO A 386 -10.72 -5.13 4.33
C PRO A 386 -12.21 -5.22 4.67
N SER A 387 -12.54 -5.40 5.96
CA SER A 387 -13.93 -5.41 6.40
C SER A 387 -14.55 -4.02 6.51
N LYS A 388 -13.73 -2.97 6.62
CA LYS A 388 -14.11 -1.57 6.90
C LYS A 388 -13.08 -0.57 6.36
#